data_AF-X7E791-F1
#
_entry.id   AF-X7E791-F1
#
_cell.length_a   1.000
_cell.length_b   1.000
_cell.length_c   1.000
_cell.angle_alpha   90.00
_cell.angle_beta   90.00
_cell.angle_gamma   90.00
#
_symmetry.space_group_name_H-M   'P 1'
#
loop_
_entity.id
_entity.type
_entity.pdbx_description
1 polymer ?
#
loop_
_entity_poly.entity_id
_entity_poly.type
_entity_poly.pdbx_seq_one_letter_code
_entity_poly.pdbx_strand_id
1 'polypeptide(L)' 'MSHQLTFADSEFNNKCRKTRKEIFLARMDNLMPWQLEAVIEPFYSNAGKSSEANFLAAIST' A
#
# COMPACT_ATOMS: atom_id res chain seq x y z
N MET A 1 1.13 -6.65 17.17
CA MET A 1 1.49 -8.04 16.84
C MET A 1 2.80 -8.02 16.10
N SER A 2 3.86 -8.59 16.67
CA SER A 2 5.18 -8.66 16.02
C SER A 2 5.10 -9.64 14.84
N HIS A 3 5.34 -9.13 13.63
CA HIS A 3 5.38 -9.95 12.43
C HIS A 3 6.60 -10.87 12.50
N GLN A 4 6.39 -12.15 12.83
CA GLN A 4 7.45 -13.15 12.86
C GLN A 4 7.70 -13.62 11.42
N LEU A 5 8.86 -13.25 10.87
CA LEU A 5 9.29 -13.71 9.56
C LEU A 5 9.56 -15.22 9.61
N THR A 6 8.93 -15.97 8.71
CA THR A 6 9.17 -17.41 8.62
C THR A 6 10.49 -17.67 7.90
N PHE A 7 11.05 -18.87 8.08
CA PHE A 7 12.29 -19.27 7.40
C PHE A 7 12.13 -19.17 5.86
N ALA A 8 10.96 -19.57 5.34
CA ALA A 8 10.62 -19.44 3.93
C ALA A 8 10.65 -17.99 3.43
N ASP A 9 10.14 -17.03 4.21
CA ASP A 9 10.14 -15.61 3.84
C ASP A 9 11.56 -15.03 3.80
N SER A 10 12.43 -15.47 4.72
CA SER A 10 13.82 -15.00 4.80
C SER A 10 14.68 -15.48 3.63
N GLU A 11 14.49 -16.74 3.21
CA GLU A 11 15.20 -17.31 2.06
C GLU A 11 14.69 -16.72 0.75
N PHE A 12 13.38 -16.51 0.63
CA PHE A 12 12.75 -15.91 -0.55
C PHE A 12 13.26 -14.48 -0.78
N ASN A 13 13.33 -13.67 0.27
CA ASN A 13 13.81 -12.28 0.19
C ASN A 13 15.28 -12.16 -0.23
N ASN A 14 16.13 -13.14 0.10
CA ASN A 14 17.56 -13.11 -0.21
C ASN A 14 17.93 -13.76 -1.56
N LYS A 15 17.18 -14.77 -2.01
CA LYS A 15 17.57 -15.62 -3.15
C LYS A 15 16.78 -15.35 -4.43
N CYS A 16 15.65 -14.67 -4.35
CA CYS A 16 14.85 -14.34 -5.54
C CYS A 16 15.34 -13.07 -6.24
N ARG A 17 15.37 -13.13 -7.57
CA ARG A 17 15.58 -11.95 -8.42
C ARG A 17 14.40 -11.01 -8.23
N LYS A 18 14.67 -9.81 -7.71
CA LYS A 18 13.66 -8.76 -7.64
C LYS A 18 13.23 -8.34 -9.03
N THR A 19 11.93 -8.24 -9.24
CA THR A 19 11.38 -7.73 -10.49
C THR A 19 11.68 -6.24 -10.61
N ARG A 20 11.69 -5.71 -11.84
CA ARG A 20 11.87 -4.26 -12.08
C ARG A 20 10.82 -3.43 -11.33
N LYS A 21 9.59 -3.96 -11.19
CA LYS A 21 8.49 -3.34 -10.45
C LYS A 21 8.81 -3.24 -8.96
N GLU A 22 9.29 -4.32 -8.34
CA GLU A 22 9.64 -4.33 -6.91
C GLU A 22 10.79 -3.37 -6.60
N ILE A 23 11.82 -3.33 -7.46
CA ILE A 23 12.94 -2.39 -7.30
C ILE A 23 12.44 -0.94 -7.40
N PHE A 24 11.54 -0.67 -8.34
CA PHE A 24 10.95 0.66 -8.49
C PHE A 24 10.13 1.05 -7.25
N LEU A 25 9.21 0.19 -6.79
CA LEU A 25 8.37 0.45 -5.62
C LEU A 25 9.21 0.65 -4.35
N ALA A 26 10.20 -0.20 -4.11
CA ALA A 26 11.08 -0.05 -2.95
C ALA A 26 11.88 1.27 -2.97
N ARG A 27 12.24 1.79 -4.15
CA ARG A 27 12.85 3.12 -4.28
C ARG A 27 11.83 4.23 -4.04
N MET A 28 10.61 4.06 -4.54
CA MET A 28 9.53 5.03 -4.33
C MET A 28 9.18 5.14 -2.85
N ASP A 29 9.09 4.04 -2.11
CA ASP A 29 8.77 4.04 -0.67
C ASP A 29 9.79 4.84 0.17
N ASN A 30 11.06 4.87 -0.25
CA ASN A 30 12.09 5.66 0.42
C ASN A 30 12.07 7.15 0.03
N LEU A 31 11.59 7.46 -1.18
CA LEU A 31 11.59 8.82 -1.73
C LEU A 31 10.28 9.56 -1.45
N MET A 32 9.18 8.83 -1.29
CA MET A 32 7.84 9.38 -1.08
C MET A 32 7.48 9.36 0.40
N PRO A 33 7.33 10.52 1.06
CA PRO A 33 6.66 10.58 2.33
C PRO A 33 5.18 10.26 2.12
N TRP A 34 4.71 9.17 2.72
CA TRP A 34 3.30 8.72 2.70
C TRP A 34 2.29 9.79 3.17
N GLN A 35 2.77 10.86 3.82
CA GLN A 35 1.99 12.05 4.16
C GLN A 35 1.41 12.78 2.94
N LEU A 36 2.03 12.63 1.77
CA LEU A 36 1.56 13.27 0.53
C LEU A 36 0.32 12.57 -0.04
N GLU A 37 0.04 11.32 0.36
CA GLU A 37 -1.14 10.59 -0.08
C GLU A 37 -2.44 11.34 0.28
N ALA A 38 -2.53 11.85 1.51
CA ALA A 38 -3.66 12.66 1.98
C ALA A 38 -3.83 13.98 1.23
N VAL A 39 -2.73 14.52 0.65
CA VAL A 39 -2.75 15.77 -0.11
C VAL A 39 -3.25 15.53 -1.53
N ILE A 40 -2.96 14.37 -2.12
CA ILE A 40 -3.36 14.01 -3.48
C ILE A 40 -4.73 13.31 -3.55
N GLU A 41 -5.20 12.72 -2.43
CA GLU A 41 -6.48 12.00 -2.35
C GLU A 41 -7.69 12.81 -2.88
N PRO A 42 -7.87 14.10 -2.57
CA PRO A 42 -9.00 14.88 -3.10
C PRO A 42 -8.95 15.10 -4.61
N PHE A 43 -7.76 15.00 -5.22
CA PHE A 43 -7.55 15.22 -6.67
C PHE A 43 -7.63 13.92 -7.48
N TYR A 44 -7.55 12.77 -6.81
CA TYR A 44 -7.87 11.50 -7.43
C TYR A 44 -9.39 11.40 -7.57
N SER A 45 -9.90 11.73 -8.75
CA SER A 45 -11.31 11.54 -9.03
C SER A 45 -11.63 10.05 -8.84
N ASN A 46 -12.68 9.77 -8.07
CA ASN A 46 -13.21 8.42 -7.84
C ASN A 46 -13.87 7.88 -9.12
N ALA A 47 -13.15 7.86 -10.24
CA ALA A 47 -13.66 7.52 -11.57
C ALA A 47 -14.02 6.03 -11.73
N GLY A 48 -14.00 5.25 -10.65
CA GLY A 48 -14.33 3.82 -10.68
C GLY A 48 -14.87 3.24 -9.37
N LYS A 49 -15.28 4.05 -8.39
CA LYS A 49 -15.92 3.54 -7.17
C LYS A 49 -17.38 3.97 -7.12
N SER A 50 -18.25 3.06 -7.55
CA SER A 50 -19.66 3.06 -7.19
C SER A 50 -19.80 3.19 -5.67
N SER A 51 -20.39 4.29 -5.21
CA SER A 51 -21.20 4.55 -4.01
C SER A 51 -21.19 3.59 -2.80
N GLU A 52 -20.09 2.94 -2.42
CA GLU A 52 -20.06 2.09 -1.20
C GLU A 52 -19.26 2.71 -0.04
N ALA A 53 -18.77 3.94 -0.19
CA ALA A 53 -18.05 4.64 0.88
C ALA A 53 -18.96 5.39 1.87
N ASN A 54 -20.29 5.20 1.80
CA ASN A 54 -21.25 5.78 2.75
C ASN A 54 -21.83 4.73 3.73
N PHE A 55 -21.50 3.44 3.58
CA PHE A 55 -22.15 2.37 4.36
C PHE A 55 -21.57 2.21 5.79
N LEU A 56 -20.27 2.46 5.98
CA LEU A 56 -19.62 2.35 7.29
C LEU A 56 -19.86 3.56 8.19
N ALA A 57 -20.22 4.72 7.62
CA ALA A 57 -20.54 5.92 8.39
C ALA A 57 -21.94 5.87 9.05
N ALA A 58 -22.86 5.04 8.54
CA ALA A 58 -24.24 4.97 9.01
C ALA A 58 -24.48 3.96 10.15
N ILE A 59 -23.55 3.03 10.40
CA ILE A 59 -23.73 1.96 11.41
C ILE A 59 -23.12 2.36 12.78
N SER A 60 -22.39 3.48 12.84
CA SER A 60 -21.70 3.96 14.06
C SER A 60 -22.33 5.18 14.73
N THR A 61 -23.53 5.63 14.30
CA THR A 61 -24.28 6.70 14.98
C THR A 61 -25.49 6.14 15.71
#